data_AF-A0A199XSU6-F1
#
_entry.id   AF-A0A199XSU6-F1
#
_cell.length_a   1.000
_cell.length_b   1.000
_cell.length_c   1.000
_cell.angle_alpha   90.00
_cell.angle_beta   90.00
_cell.angle_gamma   90.00
#
_symmetry.space_group_name_H-M   'P 1'
#
loop_
_entity.id
_entity.type
_entity.pdbx_description
1 polymer ?
#
loop_
_entity_poly.entity_id
_entity_poly.type
_entity_poly.pdbx_seq_one_letter_code
_entity_poly.pdbx_strand_id
1 'polypeptide(L)'
;MEHAILFTLFKINQNEISKTICVQRQLINNTCNGRCELQKSLKKLNDNEKDFDNRLKENTHIVYVKSLLETNYTLNVFIFLTKKKFYSTVQKPISIVLYHFRPPSATLLL
;
A
#
# COMPACT_ATOMS: atom_id res chain seq x y z
N MET A 1 -33.35 5.91 0.78
CA MET A 1 -33.63 4.87 -0.25
C MET A 1 -32.36 4.35 -0.93
N GLU A 2 -31.41 5.21 -1.29
CA GLU A 2 -30.20 4.84 -2.06
C GLU A 2 -29.34 3.72 -1.42
N HIS A 3 -29.10 3.78 -0.10
CA HIS A 3 -28.33 2.75 0.61
C HIS A 3 -28.97 1.35 0.60
N ALA A 4 -30.31 1.27 0.50
CA ALA A 4 -31.01 -0.01 0.45
C ALA A 4 -30.77 -0.71 -0.90
N ILE A 5 -30.74 0.05 -1.99
CA ILE A 5 -30.45 -0.46 -3.34
C ILE A 5 -29.01 -0.97 -3.41
N LEU A 6 -28.06 -0.21 -2.86
CA LEU A 6 -26.66 -0.64 -2.81
C LEU A 6 -26.50 -1.94 -2.01
N PHE A 7 -27.19 -2.05 -0.87
CA PHE A 7 -27.15 -3.22 -0.02
C PHE A 7 -27.73 -4.46 -0.69
N THR A 8 -28.85 -4.34 -1.41
CA THR A 8 -29.45 -5.47 -2.14
C THR A 8 -28.56 -5.94 -3.27
N LEU A 9 -27.99 -5.02 -4.06
CA LEU A 9 -27.01 -5.35 -5.11
C LEU A 9 -25.80 -6.09 -4.53
N PHE A 10 -25.27 -5.61 -3.42
CA PHE A 10 -24.17 -6.27 -2.72
C PHE A 10 -24.54 -7.70 -2.28
N LYS A 11 -25.74 -7.90 -1.73
CA LYS A 11 -26.19 -9.23 -1.28
C LYS A 11 -26.46 -10.20 -2.43
N ILE A 12 -26.97 -9.73 -3.56
CA ILE A 12 -27.13 -10.52 -4.78
C ILE A 12 -25.76 -11.03 -5.24
N ASN A 13 -24.79 -10.11 -5.38
CA ASN A 13 -23.44 -10.48 -5.79
C ASN A 13 -22.78 -11.47 -4.81
N GLN A 14 -22.97 -11.27 -3.50
CA GLN A 14 -22.44 -12.16 -2.49
C GLN A 14 -23.03 -13.57 -2.57
N ASN A 15 -24.30 -13.70 -2.95
CA ASN A 15 -24.96 -14.98 -3.16
C ASN A 15 -24.42 -15.72 -4.40
N GLU A 16 -24.22 -15.00 -5.51
CA GLU A 16 -23.62 -15.55 -6.73
C GLU A 16 -22.22 -16.12 -6.46
N ILE A 17 -21.39 -15.38 -5.71
CA ILE A 17 -20.05 -15.84 -5.30
C ILE A 17 -20.13 -17.10 -4.42
N SER A 18 -21.11 -17.17 -3.51
CA SER A 18 -21.31 -18.33 -2.64
C SER A 18 -21.62 -19.62 -3.42
N LYS A 19 -22.41 -19.50 -4.50
CA LYS A 19 -22.85 -20.63 -5.31
C LYS A 19 -21.83 -21.08 -6.35
N THR A 20 -21.04 -20.15 -6.89
CA THR A 20 -20.17 -20.43 -8.05
C THR A 20 -18.70 -20.65 -7.65
N ILE A 21 -18.15 -19.80 -6.79
CA ILE A 21 -16.71 -19.72 -6.54
C ILE A 21 -16.32 -20.42 -5.22
N CYS A 22 -17.21 -20.44 -4.22
CA CYS A 22 -16.85 -21.01 -2.92
C CYS A 22 -16.46 -22.49 -2.99
N VAL A 23 -15.41 -22.84 -2.24
CA VAL A 23 -14.96 -24.23 -2.04
C VAL A 23 -16.08 -25.11 -1.47
N GLN A 24 -16.89 -24.54 -0.57
CA GLN A 24 -18.01 -25.21 0.11
C GLN A 24 -19.37 -25.01 -0.58
N ARG A 25 -19.41 -24.63 -1.86
CA ARG A 25 -20.65 -24.34 -2.61
C ARG A 25 -21.70 -25.47 -2.63
N GLN A 26 -21.27 -26.72 -2.42
CA GLN A 26 -22.17 -27.88 -2.37
C GLN A 26 -22.86 -28.07 -1.01
N LEU A 27 -22.42 -27.37 0.05
CA LEU A 27 -23.08 -27.41 1.35
C LEU A 27 -24.32 -26.52 1.34
N ILE A 28 -25.45 -27.10 1.76
CA ILE A 28 -26.75 -26.42 1.82
C ILE A 28 -26.70 -25.19 2.74
N ASN A 29 -25.93 -25.26 3.84
CA ASN A 29 -25.72 -24.16 4.80
C ASN A 29 -24.27 -23.64 4.75
N ASN A 30 -23.82 -23.20 3.57
CA ASN A 30 -22.48 -22.64 3.41
C ASN A 30 -22.38 -21.22 4.01
N THR A 31 -21.49 -21.02 4.98
CA THR A 31 -21.22 -19.70 5.62
C THR A 31 -19.97 -19.00 5.08
N CYS A 32 -19.29 -19.58 4.08
CA CYS A 32 -18.04 -19.08 3.51
C CYS A 32 -18.19 -17.69 2.89
N ASN A 33 -19.25 -17.43 2.12
CA ASN A 33 -19.49 -16.14 1.45
C ASN A 33 -18.27 -15.60 0.68
N GLY A 34 -17.49 -16.48 0.04
CA GLY A 34 -16.29 -16.14 -0.73
C GLY A 34 -14.99 -16.03 0.09
N ARG A 35 -15.04 -16.13 1.43
CA ARG A 35 -13.88 -15.91 2.32
C ARG A 35 -12.71 -16.85 2.05
N CYS A 36 -12.97 -18.12 1.76
CA CYS A 36 -11.91 -19.11 1.55
C CYS A 36 -11.08 -18.80 0.29
N GLU A 37 -11.73 -18.49 -0.84
CA GLU A 37 -11.02 -18.13 -2.07
C GLU A 37 -10.32 -16.77 -1.96
N LEU A 38 -10.91 -15.82 -1.24
CA LEU A 38 -10.25 -14.56 -0.93
C LEU A 38 -8.97 -14.77 -0.09
N GLN A 39 -9.06 -15.55 0.99
CA GLN A 39 -7.90 -15.87 1.84
C GLN A 39 -6.79 -16.59 1.08
N LYS A 40 -7.15 -17.50 0.16
CA LYS A 40 -6.19 -18.19 -0.71
C LYS A 40 -5.48 -17.22 -1.64
N SER A 41 -6.20 -16.28 -2.23
CA SER A 41 -5.63 -15.25 -3.11
C SER A 41 -4.69 -14.32 -2.34
N LEU A 42 -5.10 -13.88 -1.14
CA LEU A 42 -4.28 -13.05 -0.27
C LEU A 42 -3.01 -13.76 0.21
N LYS A 43 -3.09 -15.05 0.55
CA LYS A 43 -1.91 -15.85 0.92
C LYS A 43 -0.90 -15.93 -0.22
N LYS A 44 -1.35 -16.22 -1.45
CA LYS A 44 -0.46 -16.26 -2.62
C LYS A 44 0.30 -14.94 -2.82
N LEU A 45 -0.36 -13.81 -2.64
CA LEU A 45 0.28 -12.50 -2.76
C LEU A 45 1.34 -12.28 -1.66
N ASN A 46 1.02 -12.62 -0.41
CA ASN A 46 1.94 -12.49 0.72
C ASN A 46 3.15 -13.43 0.60
N ASP A 47 2.96 -14.65 0.12
CA ASP A 47 4.04 -15.61 -0.06
C ASP A 47 4.98 -15.16 -1.19
N ASN A 48 4.45 -14.59 -2.28
CA ASN A 48 5.25 -13.99 -3.34
C ASN A 48 6.08 -12.78 -2.87
N GLU A 49 5.53 -11.92 -2.00
CA GLU A 49 6.26 -10.80 -1.40
C GLU A 49 7.42 -11.28 -0.52
N LYS A 50 7.19 -12.30 0.32
CA LYS A 50 8.25 -12.90 1.16
C LYS A 50 9.36 -13.54 0.34
N ASP A 51 9.01 -14.22 -0.75
CA ASP A 51 10.00 -14.80 -1.66
C ASP A 51 10.81 -13.73 -2.38
N PHE A 52 10.19 -12.59 -2.72
CA PHE A 52 10.91 -11.44 -3.27
C PHE A 52 11.88 -10.83 -2.27
N ASP A 53 11.44 -10.60 -1.02
CA ASP A 53 12.28 -10.06 0.05
C ASP A 53 13.48 -10.99 0.36
N ASN A 54 13.26 -12.30 0.38
CA ASN A 54 14.33 -13.28 0.59
C ASN A 54 15.36 -13.27 -0.54
N ARG A 55 14.91 -13.21 -1.81
CA ARG A 55 15.80 -13.12 -2.98
C ARG A 55 16.62 -11.83 -3.00
N LEU A 56 16.03 -10.73 -2.55
CA LEU A 56 16.72 -9.44 -2.49
C LEU A 56 17.84 -9.49 -1.44
N LYS A 57 17.59 -10.14 -0.29
CA LYS A 57 18.57 -10.32 0.78
C LYS A 57 19.74 -11.23 0.42
N GLU A 58 19.52 -12.24 -0.42
CA GLU A 58 20.61 -13.13 -0.92
C GLU A 58 21.46 -12.46 -2.02
N ASN A 59 20.92 -11.50 -2.78
CA ASN A 59 21.64 -10.84 -3.88
C ASN A 59 22.23 -9.47 -3.52
N THR A 60 22.14 -9.02 -2.26
CA THR A 60 22.70 -7.75 -1.81
C THR A 60 24.22 -7.84 -1.56
N HIS A 61 25.01 -8.08 -2.60
CA HIS A 61 26.35 -7.51 -2.68
C HIS A 61 26.18 -6.04 -3.10
N ILE A 62 25.88 -5.18 -2.12
CA ILE A 62 25.67 -3.75 -2.36
C ILE A 62 27.03 -3.13 -2.71
N VAL A 63 27.35 -3.04 -4.00
CA VAL A 63 28.50 -2.27 -4.48
C VAL A 63 28.10 -0.79 -4.43
N TYR A 64 28.57 -0.08 -3.42
CA TYR A 64 28.47 1.37 -3.37
C TYR A 64 29.38 1.97 -4.45
N VAL A 65 28.85 2.20 -5.64
CA VAL A 65 29.54 3.01 -6.65
C VAL A 65 29.31 4.48 -6.29
N LYS A 66 30.25 5.06 -5.53
CA LYS A 66 30.33 6.52 -5.37
C LYS A 66 30.86 7.10 -6.68
N SER A 67 29.95 7.33 -7.61
CA SER A 67 30.24 8.09 -8.83
C SER A 67 30.41 9.57 -8.44
N LEU A 68 31.65 9.97 -8.14
CA LEU A 68 32.03 11.39 -8.09
C LEU A 68 32.13 11.88 -9.52
N LEU A 69 30.98 12.21 -10.11
CA LEU A 69 30.96 12.98 -11.34
C LEU A 69 31.37 14.42 -10.98
N GLU A 70 32.63 14.75 -11.23
CA GLU A 70 33.10 16.14 -11.29
C GLU A 70 32.45 16.83 -12.48
N THR A 71 31.21 17.27 -12.32
CA THR A 71 30.54 18.06 -13.35
C THR A 71 30.76 19.54 -13.09
N ASN A 72 31.50 20.18 -13.98
CA ASN A 72 31.62 21.63 -14.06
C ASN A 72 30.32 22.22 -14.66
N TYR A 73 29.25 22.34 -13.87
CA TYR A 73 28.09 23.13 -14.26
C TYR A 73 27.98 24.38 -13.40
N THR A 74 27.74 25.52 -14.05
CA THR A 74 27.41 26.78 -13.38
C THR A 74 25.89 26.89 -13.26
N LEU A 75 25.35 26.81 -12.04
CA LEU A 75 23.93 27.02 -11.77
C LEU A 75 23.57 28.51 -11.91
N ASN A 76 23.11 28.91 -13.08
CA ASN A 76 22.44 30.20 -13.26
C ASN A 76 20.96 30.06 -12.87
N VAL A 77 20.68 30.09 -11.56
CA VAL A 77 19.30 30.13 -11.06
C VAL A 77 18.91 31.59 -10.84
N PHE A 78 18.08 32.13 -11.73
CA PHE A 78 17.32 33.35 -11.41
C PHE A 78 16.22 33.00 -10.41
N ILE A 79 16.52 33.14 -9.12
CA ILE A 79 15.55 32.92 -8.05
C ILE A 79 14.63 34.15 -8.00
N PHE A 80 13.49 34.10 -8.69
CA PHE A 80 12.39 35.01 -8.38
C PHE A 80 11.81 34.63 -7.01
N LEU A 81 12.29 35.30 -5.96
CA LEU A 81 11.75 35.18 -4.61
C LEU A 81 10.35 35.80 -4.56
N THR A 82 9.35 35.04 -5.01
CA THR A 82 7.97 35.38 -4.70
C THR A 82 7.73 35.03 -3.23
N LYS A 83 7.57 36.05 -2.38
CA LYS A 83 7.13 35.87 -0.99
C LYS A 83 5.72 35.28 -1.00
N LYS A 84 5.60 33.96 -1.07
CA LYS A 84 4.32 33.27 -0.86
C LYS A 84 3.91 33.50 0.59
N LYS A 85 2.78 34.17 0.80
CA LYS A 85 2.17 34.29 2.12
C LYS A 85 1.54 32.95 2.48
N PHE A 86 2.19 32.22 3.37
CA PHE A 86 1.63 31.00 3.95
C PHE A 86 0.79 31.40 5.17
N TYR A 87 -0.49 31.04 5.16
CA TYR A 87 -1.36 31.18 6.33
C TYR A 87 -1.23 29.90 7.15
N SER A 88 -0.78 30.02 8.40
CA SER A 88 -0.84 28.93 9.36
C SER A 88 -2.22 28.92 10.01
N THR A 89 -2.98 27.86 9.84
CA THR A 89 -4.17 27.63 10.67
C THR A 89 -3.71 27.13 12.05
N VAL A 90 -4.18 27.77 13.12
CA VAL A 90 -3.79 27.44 14.52
C VAL A 90 -4.38 26.10 14.99
N GLN A 91 -5.32 25.55 14.22
CA GLN A 91 -5.97 24.29 14.55
C GLN A 91 -5.12 23.10 14.10
N LYS A 92 -4.91 22.16 15.03
CA LYS A 92 -4.26 20.88 14.74
C LYS A 92 -5.04 20.19 13.61
N PRO A 93 -4.43 19.87 12.46
CA PRO A 93 -5.12 19.09 11.44
C PRO A 93 -5.50 17.75 12.05
N ILE A 94 -6.74 17.30 11.84
CA ILE A 94 -7.17 15.95 12.19
C ILE A 94 -6.39 15.01 11.26
N SER A 95 -5.26 14.49 11.73
CA SER A 95 -4.48 13.54 10.95
C SER A 95 -5.21 12.21 10.93
N ILE A 96 -5.89 11.90 9.84
CA ILE A 96 -6.17 10.51 9.51
C ILE A 96 -4.85 9.97 8.95
N VAL A 97 -4.09 9.27 9.80
CA VAL A 97 -2.82 8.66 9.42
C VAL A 97 -3.13 7.50 8.48
N LEU A 98 -3.18 7.78 7.18
CA LEU A 98 -3.41 6.78 6.15
C LEU A 98 -2.14 6.00 5.77
N TYR A 99 -0.98 6.34 6.32
CA TYR A 99 0.26 5.60 6.09
C TYR A 99 1.11 5.50 7.36
N HIS A 100 1.25 4.27 7.87
CA HIS A 100 2.24 3.91 8.89
C HIS A 100 3.62 3.75 8.24
N PHE A 101 4.17 4.82 7.66
CA PHE A 101 5.58 4.78 7.30
C PHE A 101 6.43 4.91 8.58
N ARG A 102 7.05 3.80 8.99
CA ARG A 102 7.99 3.75 10.13
C ARG A 102 9.39 3.48 9.57
N PRO A 103 10.14 4.52 9.16
CA PRO A 103 11.51 4.32 8.74
C PRO A 103 12.31 3.79 9.95
N PRO A 104 13.22 2.81 9.75
CA PRO A 104 14.09 2.35 10.82
C PRO A 104 14.92 3.53 11.33
N SER A 105 15.04 3.62 12.65
CA SER A 105 15.83 4.67 13.29
C SER A 105 17.27 4.55 12.81
N ALA A 106 17.76 5.59 12.14
CA ALA A 106 19.18 5.74 11.90
C ALA A 106 19.84 5.94 13.27
N THR A 107 20.31 4.83 13.85
CA THR A 107 21.17 4.88 15.02
C THR A 107 22.47 5.53 14.57
N LEU A 108 22.57 6.85 14.77
CA LEU A 108 23.84 7.57 14.78
C LEU A 108 24.66 6.98 15.93
N LEU A 109 25.53 6.03 15.61
CA LEU A 109 26.65 5.70 16.48
C LEU A 109 27.68 6.83 16.29
N LEU A 110 27.85 7.59 17.38
CA LEU A 110 29.00 8.47 17.64
C LEU A 110 30.31 7.67 17.54
#